data_AF-K2FJT3-F1
#
_entry.id   AF-K2FJT3-F1
#
_cell.length_a   1.000
_cell.length_b   1.000
_cell.length_c   1.000
_cell.angle_alpha   90.00
_cell.angle_beta   90.00
_cell.angle_gamma   90.00
#
_symmetry.space_group_name_H-M   'P 1'
#
loop_
_entity.id
_entity.type
_entity.pdbx_description
1 polymer ?
#
loop_
_entity_poly.entity_id
_entity_poly.type
_entity_poly.pdbx_seq_one_letter_code
_entity_poly.pdbx_strand_id
1 'polypeptide(L)'
;MENGMESLLKFVPQSYVDDGKMIATTQANTTEEKEAFEFSRYYDYLLKVIGKTLLIPIFTDILEGKDLQAEDIMQFLNEWDLLDVRNELIINQGVKNYFGGDYISALHILVPQLEATIRNMFAKAGYATTVIRPGVVQFEQTFNEFINREDVKQVLGDDLQQYINFVLVNQLGLNLSNSIAHGLISPEHLNRYNTILVIHIYLCLTRFEVNKDLENDKK
;
A
#
# COMPACT_ATOMS: atom_id res chain seq x y z
N MET A 1 -20.05 40.98 4.27
CA MET A 1 -20.22 39.62 3.72
C MET A 1 -18.88 38.86 3.58
N GLU A 2 -17.73 39.45 3.89
CA GLU A 2 -16.42 38.77 3.84
C GLU A 2 -16.14 37.80 5.01
N ASN A 3 -16.80 37.95 6.16
CA ASN A 3 -16.48 37.17 7.38
C ASN A 3 -16.96 35.70 7.41
N GLY A 4 -17.86 35.30 6.51
CA GLY A 4 -18.43 33.94 6.53
C GLY A 4 -17.51 32.88 5.91
N MET A 5 -16.87 33.24 4.79
CA MET A 5 -15.95 32.35 4.04
C MET A 5 -14.64 32.12 4.80
N GLU A 6 -14.08 33.16 5.43
CA GLU A 6 -12.90 33.03 6.30
C GLU A 6 -13.17 32.15 7.53
N SER A 7 -14.41 32.13 8.02
CA SER A 7 -14.78 31.28 9.16
C SER A 7 -14.88 29.81 8.79
N LEU A 8 -15.27 29.48 7.55
CA LEU A 8 -15.29 28.12 7.02
C LEU A 8 -13.88 27.59 6.72
N LEU A 9 -12.98 28.45 6.24
CA LEU A 9 -11.58 28.10 5.99
C LEU A 9 -10.83 27.66 7.26
N LYS A 10 -11.29 28.03 8.46
CA LYS A 10 -10.74 27.58 9.75
C LYS A 10 -11.11 26.15 10.13
N PHE A 11 -12.16 25.59 9.53
CA PHE A 11 -12.56 24.19 9.71
C PHE A 11 -11.93 23.26 8.65
N VAL A 12 -11.25 23.84 7.66
CA VAL A 12 -10.37 23.11 6.74
C VAL A 12 -8.98 23.11 7.37
N PRO A 13 -8.43 21.95 7.80
CA PRO A 13 -7.06 21.91 8.34
C PRO A 13 -6.08 22.44 7.29
N GLN A 14 -5.37 23.53 7.61
CA GLN A 14 -4.43 24.19 6.67
C GLN A 14 -2.99 23.66 6.75
N SER A 15 -2.77 22.56 7.48
CA SER A 15 -1.50 21.86 7.56
C SER A 15 -1.71 20.44 8.05
N TYR A 16 -1.06 19.48 7.38
CA TYR A 16 -0.83 18.16 7.94
C TYR A 16 0.51 18.24 8.68
N VAL A 17 0.47 18.14 10.01
CA VAL A 17 1.66 17.94 10.83
C VAL A 17 1.65 16.47 11.19
N ASP A 18 2.61 15.72 10.63
CA ASP A 18 2.94 14.39 11.10
C ASP A 18 4.35 14.44 11.70
N ASP A 19 4.45 13.94 12.93
CA ASP A 19 5.69 13.76 13.69
C ASP A 19 6.71 14.93 13.66
N GLY A 20 6.21 16.16 13.91
CA GLY A 20 7.06 17.35 14.05
C GLY A 20 7.75 17.84 12.76
N LYS A 21 7.48 17.20 11.62
CA LYS A 21 7.94 17.64 10.31
C LYS A 21 6.76 18.13 9.48
N MET A 22 6.77 19.41 9.10
CA MET A 22 5.81 19.94 8.14
C MET A 22 6.07 19.30 6.77
N ILE A 23 5.20 18.39 6.34
CA ILE A 23 5.36 17.71 5.05
C ILE A 23 4.79 18.57 3.90
N ALA A 24 3.84 19.46 4.18
CA ALA A 24 3.47 20.54 3.28
C ALA A 24 2.63 21.57 4.05
N THR A 25 3.15 22.78 4.19
CA THR A 25 2.30 23.95 4.48
C THR A 25 1.53 24.33 3.22
N THR A 26 0.60 25.26 3.36
CA THR A 26 0.19 26.28 2.38
C THR A 26 1.37 27.03 1.67
N GLN A 27 2.62 26.56 1.80
CA GLN A 27 3.87 27.01 1.22
C GLN A 27 4.46 25.96 0.25
N ALA A 28 3.63 25.09 -0.34
CA ALA A 28 4.00 24.47 -1.62
C ALA A 28 4.47 25.61 -2.56
N ASN A 29 5.74 25.56 -2.94
CA ASN A 29 6.42 26.64 -3.62
C ASN A 29 6.04 26.68 -5.10
N THR A 30 5.53 25.55 -5.62
CA THR A 30 5.10 25.37 -7.00
C THR A 30 3.62 25.01 -7.07
N THR A 31 3.02 25.27 -8.23
CA THR A 31 1.63 24.85 -8.52
C THR A 31 1.48 23.33 -8.45
N GLU A 32 2.47 22.59 -8.93
CA GLU A 32 2.47 21.12 -8.94
C GLU A 32 2.45 20.52 -7.52
N GLU A 33 3.22 21.08 -6.59
CA GLU A 33 3.20 20.64 -5.18
C GLU A 33 1.83 20.87 -4.52
N LYS A 34 1.16 21.98 -4.86
CA LYS A 34 -0.20 22.26 -4.36
C LYS A 34 -1.21 21.27 -4.92
N GLU A 35 -1.15 20.99 -6.22
CA GLU A 35 -2.04 20.03 -6.87
C GLU A 35 -1.85 18.62 -6.31
N ALA A 36 -0.61 18.18 -6.10
CA ALA A 36 -0.30 16.89 -5.49
C ALA A 36 -0.82 16.79 -4.03
N PHE A 37 -0.72 17.86 -3.26
CA PHE A 37 -1.26 17.93 -1.90
C PHE A 37 -2.79 17.85 -1.88
N GLU A 38 -3.45 18.65 -2.71
CA GLU A 38 -4.90 18.65 -2.86
C GLU A 38 -5.43 17.30 -3.31
N PHE A 39 -4.76 16.69 -4.29
CA PHE A 39 -5.05 15.34 -4.75
C PHE A 39 -4.92 14.32 -3.60
N SER A 40 -3.79 14.32 -2.89
CA SER A 40 -3.52 13.36 -1.82
C SER A 40 -4.53 13.49 -0.68
N ARG A 41 -4.93 14.71 -0.33
CA ARG A 41 -5.96 14.98 0.67
C ARG A 41 -7.33 14.47 0.22
N TYR A 42 -7.72 14.75 -1.02
CA TYR A 42 -8.98 14.25 -1.58
C TYR A 42 -9.00 12.72 -1.59
N TYR A 43 -7.90 12.11 -2.01
CA TYR A 43 -7.75 10.66 -2.08
C TYR A 43 -7.79 10.01 -0.70
N ASP A 44 -7.15 10.62 0.32
CA ASP A 44 -7.25 10.17 1.72
C ASP A 44 -8.70 10.15 2.21
N TYR A 45 -9.46 11.23 1.95
CA TYR A 45 -10.87 11.28 2.33
C TYR A 45 -11.70 10.23 1.61
N LEU A 46 -11.50 10.09 0.29
CA LEU A 46 -12.19 9.08 -0.51
C LEU A 46 -11.90 7.67 0.01
N LEU A 47 -10.62 7.36 0.26
CA LEU A 47 -10.20 6.08 0.78
C LEU A 47 -10.76 5.82 2.18
N LYS A 48 -10.79 6.82 3.06
CA LYS A 48 -11.41 6.71 4.39
C LYS A 48 -12.91 6.49 4.32
N VAL A 49 -13.61 7.16 3.40
CA VAL A 49 -15.05 6.95 3.19
C VAL A 49 -15.26 5.53 2.70
N ILE A 50 -14.70 5.15 1.55
CA ILE A 50 -14.83 3.81 0.95
C ILE A 50 -14.40 2.73 1.93
N GLY A 51 -13.23 2.90 2.55
CA GLY A 51 -12.66 1.89 3.42
C GLY A 51 -13.43 1.73 4.73
N LYS A 52 -13.97 2.80 5.33
CA LYS A 52 -14.76 2.69 6.57
C LYS A 52 -16.22 2.30 6.34
N THR A 53 -16.80 2.61 5.17
CA THR A 53 -18.20 2.30 4.87
C THR A 53 -18.39 1.00 4.08
N LEU A 54 -17.40 0.60 3.29
CA LEU A 54 -17.43 -0.63 2.51
C LEU A 54 -16.43 -1.65 3.03
N LEU A 55 -15.12 -1.37 3.03
CA LEU A 55 -14.12 -2.39 3.35
C LEU A 55 -14.24 -2.90 4.80
N ILE A 56 -14.32 -2.00 5.79
CA ILE A 56 -14.46 -2.40 7.19
C ILE A 56 -15.74 -3.22 7.41
N PRO A 57 -16.93 -2.78 6.98
CA PRO A 57 -18.15 -3.57 7.13
C PRO A 57 -18.12 -4.86 6.35
N ILE A 58 -17.59 -4.90 5.12
CA ILE A 58 -17.45 -6.15 4.36
C ILE A 58 -16.55 -7.12 5.10
N PHE A 59 -15.38 -6.68 5.56
CA PHE A 59 -14.50 -7.53 6.37
C PHE A 59 -15.20 -7.92 7.67
N THR A 60 -15.84 -7.01 8.39
CA THR A 60 -16.54 -7.30 9.65
C THR A 60 -17.72 -8.26 9.45
N ASP A 61 -18.56 -8.07 8.44
CA ASP A 61 -19.72 -8.92 8.14
C ASP A 61 -19.27 -10.30 7.64
N ILE A 62 -18.18 -10.39 6.87
CA ILE A 62 -17.58 -11.67 6.50
C ILE A 62 -16.97 -12.34 7.75
N LEU A 63 -16.31 -11.59 8.62
CA LEU A 63 -15.71 -12.10 9.86
C LEU A 63 -16.77 -12.60 10.85
N GLU A 64 -17.80 -11.81 11.10
CA GLU A 64 -18.87 -12.09 12.07
C GLU A 64 -19.92 -13.06 11.51
N GLY A 65 -20.15 -13.06 10.20
CA GLY A 65 -21.18 -13.87 9.53
C GLY A 65 -20.70 -15.18 8.93
N LYS A 66 -19.39 -15.36 8.70
CA LYS A 66 -18.82 -16.59 8.10
C LYS A 66 -17.69 -17.24 8.90
N ASP A 67 -17.38 -16.74 10.10
CA ASP A 67 -16.27 -17.26 10.93
C ASP A 67 -14.93 -17.23 10.18
N LEU A 68 -14.73 -16.24 9.29
CA LEU A 68 -13.50 -16.09 8.51
C LEU A 68 -12.30 -16.06 9.47
N GLN A 69 -11.28 -16.86 9.20
CA GLN A 69 -10.05 -16.98 9.96
C GLN A 69 -8.83 -16.59 9.10
N ALA A 70 -7.67 -16.54 9.74
CA ALA A 70 -6.41 -16.34 9.04
C ALA A 70 -6.18 -17.39 7.96
N GLU A 71 -6.60 -18.63 8.23
CA GLU A 71 -6.51 -19.77 7.31
C GLU A 71 -7.28 -19.53 6.01
N ASP A 72 -8.43 -18.87 6.04
CA ASP A 72 -9.20 -18.58 4.82
C ASP A 72 -8.48 -17.58 3.93
N ILE A 73 -7.93 -16.50 4.51
CA ILE A 73 -7.13 -15.53 3.75
C ILE A 73 -5.89 -16.22 3.17
N MET A 74 -5.20 -17.02 3.98
CA MET A 74 -4.02 -17.75 3.52
C MET A 74 -4.34 -18.77 2.44
N GLN A 75 -5.51 -19.41 2.47
CA GLN A 75 -5.94 -20.30 1.40
C GLN A 75 -5.99 -19.55 0.06
N PHE A 76 -6.66 -18.38 0.01
CA PHE A 76 -6.71 -17.58 -1.21
C PHE A 76 -5.32 -17.14 -1.70
N LEU A 77 -4.41 -16.79 -0.78
CA LEU A 77 -3.06 -16.38 -1.14
C LEU A 77 -2.19 -17.55 -1.61
N ASN A 78 -2.34 -18.73 -1.01
CA ASN A 78 -1.55 -19.91 -1.36
C ASN A 78 -2.00 -20.55 -2.68
N GLU A 79 -3.26 -20.35 -3.07
CA GLU A 79 -3.76 -20.75 -4.39
C GLU A 79 -3.25 -19.84 -5.53
N TRP A 80 -2.65 -18.68 -5.19
CA TRP A 80 -2.13 -17.73 -6.17
C TRP A 80 -0.70 -18.07 -6.60
N ASP A 81 -0.53 -18.56 -7.83
CA ASP A 81 0.74 -19.03 -8.43
C ASP A 81 1.92 -18.03 -8.32
N LEU A 82 1.63 -16.73 -8.25
CA LEU A 82 2.65 -15.68 -8.18
C LEU A 82 3.18 -15.45 -6.75
N LEU A 83 2.53 -15.98 -5.70
CA LEU A 83 3.09 -15.95 -4.34
C LEU A 83 4.38 -16.77 -4.27
N ASP A 84 5.43 -16.22 -3.64
CA ASP A 84 6.66 -16.97 -3.38
C ASP A 84 6.50 -17.75 -2.06
N VAL A 85 6.79 -19.05 -2.11
CA VAL A 85 6.69 -19.97 -0.97
C VAL A 85 7.47 -19.49 0.26
N ARG A 86 8.53 -18.71 0.07
CA ARG A 86 9.32 -18.13 1.17
C ARG A 86 8.54 -17.06 1.95
N ASN A 87 7.56 -16.42 1.33
CA ASN A 87 6.74 -15.40 1.97
C ASN A 87 5.57 -16.01 2.78
N GLU A 88 5.12 -17.22 2.42
CA GLU A 88 3.90 -17.85 2.98
C GLU A 88 3.88 -17.87 4.52
N LEU A 89 4.91 -18.43 5.15
CA LEU A 89 4.95 -18.58 6.61
C LEU A 89 4.94 -17.22 7.32
N ILE A 90 5.63 -16.24 6.75
CA ILE A 90 5.77 -14.90 7.33
C ILE A 90 4.45 -14.13 7.17
N ILE A 91 3.85 -14.17 5.98
CA ILE A 91 2.53 -13.56 5.72
C ILE A 91 1.47 -14.18 6.62
N ASN A 92 1.45 -15.51 6.76
CA ASN A 92 0.51 -16.21 7.65
C ASN A 92 0.61 -15.68 9.08
N GLN A 93 1.82 -15.46 9.60
CA GLN A 93 1.98 -14.88 10.93
C GLN A 93 1.41 -13.46 11.02
N GLY A 94 1.64 -12.63 10.01
CA GLY A 94 1.08 -11.28 9.93
C GLY A 94 -0.46 -11.28 9.88
N VAL A 95 -1.04 -12.19 9.10
CA VAL A 95 -2.50 -12.37 9.02
C VAL A 95 -3.04 -12.86 10.37
N LYS A 96 -2.44 -13.87 11.00
CA LYS A 96 -2.84 -14.33 12.35
C LYS A 96 -2.82 -13.22 13.39
N ASN A 97 -1.80 -12.37 13.35
CA ASN A 97 -1.71 -11.21 14.25
C ASN A 97 -2.86 -10.23 14.02
N TYR A 98 -3.29 -10.01 12.77
CA TYR A 98 -4.47 -9.18 12.46
C TYR A 98 -5.74 -9.76 13.11
N PHE A 99 -6.00 -11.05 12.95
CA PHE A 99 -7.17 -11.71 13.58
C PHE A 99 -7.07 -11.72 15.12
N GLY A 100 -5.87 -11.81 15.67
CA GLY A 100 -5.62 -11.67 17.10
C GLY A 100 -5.70 -10.23 17.64
N GLY A 101 -5.93 -9.23 16.79
CA GLY A 101 -5.99 -7.82 17.17
C GLY A 101 -4.63 -7.14 17.39
N ASP A 102 -3.51 -7.83 17.12
CA ASP A 102 -2.16 -7.29 17.18
C ASP A 102 -1.78 -6.63 15.85
N TYR A 103 -2.32 -5.42 15.63
CA TYR A 103 -2.10 -4.65 14.41
C TYR A 103 -0.67 -4.13 14.29
N ILE A 104 0.03 -3.95 15.41
CA ILE A 104 1.42 -3.51 15.44
C ILE A 104 2.27 -4.59 14.76
N SER A 105 2.23 -5.81 15.27
CA SER A 105 2.98 -6.92 14.69
C SER A 105 2.48 -7.26 13.29
N ALA A 106 1.17 -7.20 13.05
CA ALA A 106 0.61 -7.46 11.73
C ALA A 106 1.19 -6.52 10.67
N LEU A 107 1.20 -5.19 10.89
CA LEU A 107 1.69 -4.23 9.91
C LEU A 107 3.21 -4.33 9.69
N HIS A 108 3.98 -4.49 10.77
CA HIS A 108 5.44 -4.66 10.67
C HIS A 108 5.85 -5.91 9.90
N ILE A 109 4.97 -6.92 9.85
CA ILE A 109 5.17 -8.13 9.05
C ILE A 109 4.63 -7.94 7.63
N LEU A 110 3.35 -7.58 7.50
CA LEU A 110 2.63 -7.61 6.23
C LEU A 110 3.13 -6.56 5.24
N VAL A 111 3.55 -5.38 5.70
CA VAL A 111 4.00 -4.29 4.82
C VAL A 111 5.32 -4.64 4.09
N PRO A 112 6.41 -5.05 4.77
CA PRO A 112 7.61 -5.51 4.07
C PRO A 112 7.37 -6.74 3.19
N GLN A 113 6.53 -7.68 3.65
CA GLN A 113 6.19 -8.86 2.84
C GLN A 113 5.38 -8.49 1.59
N LEU A 114 4.59 -7.42 1.62
CA LEU A 114 3.78 -6.99 0.49
C LEU A 114 4.67 -6.41 -0.60
N GLU A 115 5.64 -5.57 -0.21
CA GLU A 115 6.68 -5.11 -1.12
C GLU A 115 7.43 -6.29 -1.77
N ALA A 116 7.88 -7.26 -0.96
CA ALA A 116 8.58 -8.43 -1.48
C ALA A 116 7.68 -9.24 -2.44
N THR A 117 6.41 -9.42 -2.10
CA THR A 117 5.41 -10.12 -2.91
C THR A 117 5.22 -9.45 -4.27
N ILE A 118 5.05 -8.12 -4.28
CA ILE A 118 4.91 -7.36 -5.53
C ILE A 118 6.18 -7.50 -6.38
N ARG A 119 7.37 -7.35 -5.80
CA ARG A 119 8.62 -7.53 -6.54
C ARG A 119 8.75 -8.94 -7.11
N ASN A 120 8.48 -9.96 -6.30
CA ASN A 120 8.55 -11.37 -6.73
C ASN A 120 7.56 -11.66 -7.86
N MET A 121 6.34 -11.12 -7.78
CA MET A 121 5.32 -11.20 -8.83
C MET A 121 5.86 -10.67 -10.17
N PHE A 122 6.44 -9.46 -10.17
CA PHE A 122 7.02 -8.86 -11.36
C PHE A 122 8.25 -9.61 -11.88
N ALA A 123 9.12 -10.08 -10.98
CA ALA A 123 10.28 -10.89 -11.36
C ALA A 123 9.86 -12.20 -12.05
N LYS A 124 8.84 -12.89 -11.51
CA LYS A 124 8.26 -14.10 -12.12
C LYS A 124 7.65 -13.80 -13.50
N ALA A 125 7.06 -12.62 -13.69
CA ALA A 125 6.56 -12.15 -14.97
C ALA A 125 7.67 -11.66 -15.94
N GLY A 126 8.95 -11.77 -15.57
CA GLY A 126 10.09 -11.42 -16.43
C GLY A 126 10.48 -9.94 -16.43
N TYR A 127 9.88 -9.12 -15.56
CA TYR A 127 10.26 -7.72 -15.39
C TYR A 127 11.48 -7.60 -14.48
N ALA A 128 12.44 -6.75 -14.86
CA ALA A 128 13.57 -6.43 -14.00
C ALA A 128 13.07 -5.74 -12.73
N THR A 129 13.48 -6.22 -11.55
CA THR A 129 13.13 -5.62 -10.25
C THR A 129 14.29 -4.86 -9.59
N THR A 130 15.47 -4.92 -10.19
CA THR A 130 16.67 -4.19 -9.79
C THR A 130 17.29 -3.51 -11.01
N VAL A 131 18.02 -2.41 -10.78
CA VAL A 131 18.71 -1.69 -11.85
C VAL A 131 20.21 -1.95 -11.71
N ILE A 132 20.80 -2.63 -12.68
CA ILE A 132 22.25 -2.76 -12.77
C ILE A 132 22.78 -1.53 -13.53
N ARG A 133 23.53 -0.65 -12.84
CA ARG A 133 24.24 0.46 -13.51
C ARG A 133 25.65 0.01 -13.90
N PRO A 134 26.17 0.38 -15.08
CA PRO A 134 27.53 0.01 -15.48
C PRO A 134 28.57 0.57 -14.49
N GLY A 135 29.39 -0.31 -13.90
CA GLY A 135 30.59 0.08 -13.14
C GLY A 135 30.48 0.11 -11.61
N VAL A 136 29.33 -0.25 -11.00
CA VAL A 136 29.21 -0.33 -9.52
C VAL A 136 28.33 -1.52 -9.13
N VAL A 137 28.59 -2.05 -7.92
CA VAL A 137 27.76 -3.01 -7.17
C VAL A 137 26.27 -2.78 -7.42
N GLN A 138 25.52 -3.87 -7.62
CA GLN A 138 24.08 -3.90 -7.88
C GLN A 138 23.34 -2.84 -7.04
N PHE A 139 22.78 -1.81 -7.70
CA PHE A 139 22.02 -0.77 -7.02
C PHE A 139 20.63 -1.33 -6.72
N GLU A 140 20.32 -1.46 -5.43
CA GLU A 140 19.00 -1.90 -4.99
C GLU A 140 18.01 -0.76 -5.27
N GLN A 141 17.15 -0.95 -6.29
CA GLN A 141 16.11 0.00 -6.63
C GLN A 141 15.10 0.10 -5.47
N THR A 142 14.86 1.31 -4.97
CA THR A 142 13.88 1.54 -3.90
C THR A 142 12.48 1.15 -4.36
N PHE A 143 11.59 0.81 -3.43
CA PHE A 143 10.23 0.42 -3.82
C PHE A 143 9.45 1.57 -4.44
N ASN A 144 9.69 2.79 -3.94
CA ASN A 144 9.12 4.00 -4.50
C ASN A 144 9.52 4.19 -5.97
N GLU A 145 10.80 3.98 -6.30
CA GLU A 145 11.23 4.03 -7.71
C GLU A 145 10.61 2.91 -8.53
N PHE A 146 10.55 1.69 -7.98
CA PHE A 146 10.01 0.53 -8.67
C PHE A 146 8.52 0.69 -9.00
N ILE A 147 7.69 1.03 -8.01
CA ILE A 147 6.22 1.11 -8.18
C ILE A 147 5.80 2.22 -9.14
N ASN A 148 6.66 3.23 -9.37
CA ASN A 148 6.37 4.35 -10.24
C ASN A 148 6.87 4.17 -11.68
N ARG A 149 7.52 3.04 -12.01
CA ARG A 149 7.92 2.76 -13.38
C ARG A 149 6.71 2.58 -14.30
N GLU A 150 6.89 2.95 -15.55
CA GLU A 150 5.83 2.88 -16.56
C GLU A 150 5.37 1.45 -16.84
N ASP A 151 6.29 0.49 -16.90
CA ASP A 151 5.95 -0.92 -17.10
C ASP A 151 5.18 -1.51 -15.91
N VAL A 152 5.53 -1.12 -14.68
CA VAL A 152 4.79 -1.50 -13.47
C VAL A 152 3.40 -0.90 -13.44
N LYS A 153 3.24 0.38 -13.83
CA LYS A 153 1.94 1.04 -13.96
C LYS A 153 1.05 0.36 -15.00
N GLN A 154 1.61 0.01 -16.16
CA GLN A 154 0.87 -0.69 -17.22
C GLN A 154 0.33 -2.05 -16.78
N VAL A 155 1.11 -2.81 -16.00
CA VAL A 155 0.67 -4.10 -15.48
C VAL A 155 -0.39 -3.92 -14.39
N LEU A 156 -0.16 -3.04 -13.42
CA LEU A 156 -1.08 -2.87 -12.29
C LEU A 156 -2.39 -2.17 -12.67
N GLY A 157 -2.34 -1.29 -13.69
CA GLY A 157 -3.36 -0.30 -13.96
C GLY A 157 -3.30 0.88 -12.99
N ASP A 158 -3.82 2.03 -13.42
CA ASP A 158 -3.70 3.30 -12.69
C ASP A 158 -4.31 3.22 -11.29
N ASP A 159 -5.51 2.64 -11.15
CA ASP A 159 -6.22 2.58 -9.87
C ASP A 159 -5.45 1.78 -8.81
N LEU A 160 -4.99 0.57 -9.15
CA LEU A 160 -4.27 -0.28 -8.21
C LEU A 160 -2.87 0.26 -7.93
N GLN A 161 -2.18 0.77 -8.96
CA GLN A 161 -0.86 1.38 -8.76
C GLN A 161 -0.96 2.60 -7.84
N GLN A 162 -1.95 3.48 -8.05
CA GLN A 162 -2.18 4.65 -7.22
C GLN A 162 -2.55 4.26 -5.79
N TYR A 163 -3.39 3.23 -5.61
CA TYR A 163 -3.73 2.70 -4.31
C TYR A 163 -2.51 2.17 -3.55
N ILE A 164 -1.69 1.33 -4.19
CA ILE A 164 -0.45 0.80 -3.60
C ILE A 164 0.52 1.94 -3.29
N ASN A 165 0.70 2.87 -4.21
CA ASN A 165 1.59 4.02 -4.04
C ASN A 165 1.17 4.86 -2.82
N PHE A 166 -0.11 5.20 -2.72
CA PHE A 166 -0.66 6.00 -1.63
C PHE A 166 -0.51 5.31 -0.27
N VAL A 167 -0.78 4.00 -0.19
CA VAL A 167 -0.71 3.25 1.06
C VAL A 167 0.74 2.99 1.50
N LEU A 168 1.64 2.66 0.56
CA LEU A 168 2.96 2.15 0.93
C LEU A 168 4.08 3.20 0.88
N VAL A 169 4.12 4.13 -0.07
CA VAL A 169 5.34 4.92 -0.35
C VAL A 169 5.14 6.42 -0.56
N ASN A 170 3.92 6.88 -0.81
CA ASN A 170 3.67 8.30 -1.03
C ASN A 170 3.84 9.08 0.29
N GLN A 171 4.73 10.07 0.31
CA GLN A 171 4.99 10.93 1.47
C GLN A 171 3.77 11.77 1.88
N LEU A 172 2.87 12.06 0.95
CA LEU A 172 1.59 12.74 1.21
C LEU A 172 0.44 11.75 1.47
N GLY A 173 0.71 10.45 1.36
CA GLY A 173 -0.22 9.36 1.68
C GLY A 173 0.08 8.74 3.05
N LEU A 174 -0.24 7.45 3.21
CA LEU A 174 0.00 6.74 4.47
C LEU A 174 1.48 6.36 4.66
N ASN A 175 2.23 6.27 3.56
CA ASN A 175 3.68 6.04 3.55
C ASN A 175 4.16 4.85 4.40
N LEU A 176 3.34 3.81 4.53
CA LEU A 176 3.54 2.76 5.56
C LEU A 176 4.88 2.03 5.41
N SER A 177 5.33 1.74 4.18
CA SER A 177 6.60 1.03 3.95
C SER A 177 7.78 1.83 4.48
N ASN A 178 7.88 3.10 4.09
CA ASN A 178 8.99 3.96 4.51
C ASN A 178 8.96 4.22 6.02
N SER A 179 7.80 4.55 6.58
CA SER A 179 7.68 4.86 8.02
C SER A 179 7.96 3.65 8.89
N ILE A 180 7.52 2.44 8.50
CA ILE A 180 7.84 1.19 9.20
C ILE A 180 9.33 0.87 9.09
N ALA A 181 9.90 0.89 7.87
CA ALA A 181 11.29 0.53 7.64
C ALA A 181 12.28 1.44 8.37
N HIS A 182 11.92 2.72 8.53
CA HIS A 182 12.75 3.70 9.24
C HIS A 182 12.42 3.84 10.73
N GLY A 183 11.41 3.14 11.24
CA GLY A 183 10.99 3.23 12.64
C GLY A 183 10.37 4.59 13.00
N LEU A 184 9.77 5.26 12.03
CA LEU A 184 9.14 6.59 12.16
C LEU A 184 7.60 6.52 12.23
N ILE A 185 7.03 5.32 12.26
CA ILE A 185 5.57 5.15 12.28
C ILE A 185 4.96 5.47 13.65
N SER A 186 4.02 6.40 13.67
CA SER A 186 3.24 6.73 14.88
C SER A 186 2.27 5.60 15.26
N PRO A 187 2.05 5.31 16.56
CA PRO A 187 1.16 4.25 17.00
C PRO A 187 -0.29 4.36 16.49
N GLU A 188 -0.78 5.57 16.24
CA GLU A 188 -2.11 5.82 15.68
C GLU A 188 -2.30 5.25 14.26
N HIS A 189 -1.23 5.06 13.50
CA HIS A 189 -1.27 4.42 12.19
C HIS A 189 -1.20 2.89 12.27
N LEU A 190 -0.87 2.32 13.42
CA LEU A 190 -0.79 0.89 13.68
C LEU A 190 -2.16 0.34 14.13
N ASN A 191 -3.14 0.45 13.25
CA ASN A 191 -4.55 0.21 13.57
C ASN A 191 -5.21 -0.78 12.59
N ARG A 192 -6.39 -1.28 12.98
CA ARG A 192 -7.19 -2.23 12.19
C ARG A 192 -7.42 -1.77 10.75
N TYR A 193 -7.75 -0.49 10.56
CA TYR A 193 -8.11 0.05 9.26
C TYR A 193 -6.92 -0.02 8.29
N ASN A 194 -5.74 0.44 8.69
CA ASN A 194 -4.55 0.38 7.86
C ASN A 194 -4.12 -1.07 7.58
N THR A 195 -4.27 -1.97 8.54
CA THR A 195 -4.02 -3.41 8.32
C THR A 195 -4.98 -4.00 7.28
N ILE A 196 -6.26 -3.63 7.31
CA ILE A 196 -7.24 -4.06 6.29
C ILE A 196 -6.85 -3.54 4.91
N LEU A 197 -6.38 -2.29 4.78
CA LEU A 197 -5.92 -1.78 3.48
C LEU A 197 -4.76 -2.63 2.93
N VAL A 198 -3.80 -2.99 3.78
CA VAL A 198 -2.67 -3.85 3.38
C VAL A 198 -3.14 -5.24 2.96
N ILE A 199 -4.02 -5.88 3.74
CA ILE A 199 -4.62 -7.18 3.40
C ILE A 199 -5.44 -7.08 2.10
N HIS A 200 -6.19 -6.00 1.92
CA HIS A 200 -6.97 -5.78 0.70
C HIS A 200 -6.07 -5.67 -0.53
N ILE A 201 -4.91 -5.02 -0.43
CA ILE A 201 -3.93 -5.02 -1.53
C ILE A 201 -3.47 -6.44 -1.86
N TYR A 202 -3.15 -7.28 -0.85
CA TYR A 202 -2.82 -8.69 -1.11
C TYR A 202 -3.92 -9.41 -1.91
N LEU A 203 -5.18 -9.23 -1.51
CA LEU A 203 -6.33 -9.81 -2.22
C LEU A 203 -6.50 -9.21 -3.62
N CYS A 204 -6.22 -7.93 -3.83
CA CYS A 204 -6.22 -7.35 -5.18
C CYS A 204 -5.14 -7.95 -6.07
N LEU A 205 -3.99 -8.34 -5.53
CA LEU A 205 -2.90 -8.93 -6.31
C LEU A 205 -3.23 -10.35 -6.80
N THR A 206 -4.11 -11.10 -6.12
CA THR A 206 -4.47 -12.46 -6.56
C THR A 206 -5.22 -12.48 -7.89
N ARG A 207 -5.65 -11.33 -8.41
CA ARG A 207 -6.25 -11.19 -9.75
C ARG A 207 -5.24 -11.35 -10.90
N PHE A 208 -3.95 -11.31 -10.61
CA PHE A 208 -2.91 -11.44 -11.64
C PHE A 208 -2.53 -12.91 -11.85
N GLU A 209 -2.42 -13.32 -13.11
CA GLU A 209 -2.09 -14.69 -13.48
C GLU A 209 -0.79 -14.74 -14.27
N VAL A 210 -0.11 -15.89 -14.22
CA VAL A 210 1.04 -16.15 -15.10
C VAL A 210 0.51 -16.37 -16.52
N ASN A 211 0.92 -15.52 -17.47
CA ASN A 211 0.65 -15.79 -18.87
C ASN A 211 1.55 -16.94 -19.38
N LYS A 212 1.00 -18.15 -19.40
CA LYS A 212 1.70 -19.40 -19.79
C LYS A 212 2.11 -19.43 -21.27
N ASP A 213 1.62 -18.51 -22.10
CA ASP A 213 1.95 -18.47 -23.52
C ASP A 213 3.36 -17.92 -23.81
N LEU A 214 3.93 -17.12 -22.90
CA LEU A 214 5.29 -16.56 -23.03
C LEU A 214 6.42 -17.56 -22.69
N GLU A 215 6.09 -18.71 -22.07
CA GLU A 215 7.08 -19.78 -21.81
C GLU A 215 7.39 -20.61 -23.07
N ASN A 216 6.48 -20.64 -24.05
CA ASN A 216 6.64 -21.44 -25.27
C ASN A 216 7.54 -20.79 -26.33
N ASP A 217 7.75 -19.47 -26.27
CA ASP A 217 8.64 -18.73 -27.18
C ASP A 217 10.11 -18.70 -26.72
N LYS A 218 10.43 -19.34 -25.58
CA LYS A 218 11.80 -19.43 -25.04
C LYS A 218 12.45 -20.82 -25.19
N LYS A 219 11.90 -21.71 -26.01
CA LYS A 219 12.51 -23.02 -26.34
C LYS A 219 13.18 -23.02 -27.71
#